data_AF-A0A497SQ30-F1
#
_entry.id   AF-A0A497SQ30-F1
#
_cell.length_a   1.000
_cell.length_b   1.000
_cell.length_c   1.000
_cell.angle_alpha   90.00
_cell.angle_beta   90.00
_cell.angle_gamma   90.00
#
_symmetry.space_group_name_H-M   'P 1'
#
loop_
_entity.id
_entity.type
_entity.pdbx_description
1 polymer ?
#
loop_
_entity_poly.entity_id
_entity_poly.type
_entity_poly.pdbx_seq_one_letter_code
_entity_poly.pdbx_strand_id
1 'polypeptide(L)'
;MKKEVLNIVLINLTIFFALTYLHEISHLGIAFCLGCKAGKAVALDLSNYSTYTELHCPQGNNLLIYVGSMVISIAFGSLFIFLDKPTRNVFFLIVGFSLILSSLDLALAFGYGAFYASFFAGLLLLGFSEFLLASNSLDKTIYFQNKNF
;
A
#
# COMPACT_ATOMS: atom_id res chain seq x y z
N MET A 1 14.38 -18.86 12.57
CA MET A 1 12.96 -18.55 12.86
C MET A 1 12.73 -17.14 13.43
N LYS A 2 13.22 -16.78 14.62
CA LYS A 2 12.98 -15.42 15.20
C LYS A 2 13.43 -14.25 14.30
N LYS A 3 14.60 -14.37 13.66
CA LYS A 3 15.12 -13.35 12.73
C LYS A 3 14.28 -13.19 11.45
N GLU A 4 13.79 -14.29 10.89
CA GLU A 4 12.97 -14.29 9.67
C GLU A 4 11.61 -13.62 9.90
N VAL A 5 10.95 -13.94 11.02
CA VAL A 5 9.68 -13.30 11.41
C VAL A 5 9.87 -11.81 11.62
N LEU A 6 10.95 -11.40 12.31
CA LEU A 6 11.28 -9.99 12.49
C LEU A 6 11.48 -9.28 11.14
N ASN A 7 12.17 -9.90 10.18
CA ASN A 7 12.37 -9.33 8.86
C ASN A 7 11.06 -9.12 8.10
N ILE A 8 10.12 -10.09 8.16
CA ILE A 8 8.80 -9.95 7.52
C ILE A 8 8.04 -8.78 8.14
N VAL A 9 8.04 -8.66 9.47
CA VAL A 9 7.40 -7.54 10.18
C VAL A 9 8.01 -6.20 9.78
N LEU A 10 9.35 -6.12 9.70
CA LEU A 10 10.05 -4.89 9.29
C LEU A 10 9.74 -4.51 7.84
N ILE A 11 9.66 -5.47 6.93
CA ILE A 11 9.28 -5.24 5.53
C ILE A 11 7.85 -4.69 5.46
N ASN A 12 6.90 -5.33 6.17
CA ASN A 12 5.51 -4.88 6.21
C ASN A 12 5.39 -3.45 6.73
N LEU A 13 6.05 -3.12 7.85
CA LEU A 13 6.03 -1.77 8.41
C LEU A 13 6.65 -0.74 7.46
N THR A 14 7.80 -1.08 6.86
CA THR A 14 8.50 -0.17 5.93
C THR A 14 7.63 0.13 4.72
N ILE A 15 7.03 -0.91 4.14
CA ILE A 15 6.16 -0.77 2.96
C ILE A 15 4.88 -0.02 3.32
N PHE A 16 4.28 -0.30 4.47
CA PHE A 16 3.11 0.42 4.94
C PHE A 16 3.37 1.92 5.03
N PHE A 17 4.41 2.36 5.76
CA PHE A 17 4.72 3.78 5.88
C PHE A 17 5.11 4.43 4.54
N ALA A 18 5.90 3.73 3.71
CA ALA A 18 6.29 4.23 2.39
C ALA A 18 5.06 4.44 1.48
N LEU A 19 4.12 3.50 1.50
CA LEU A 19 2.89 3.60 0.71
C LEU A 19 1.94 4.66 1.25
N THR A 20 1.79 4.79 2.57
CA THR A 20 1.00 5.88 3.15
C THR A 20 1.54 7.23 2.69
N TYR A 21 2.86 7.42 2.73
CA TYR A 21 3.48 8.65 2.25
C TYR A 21 3.27 8.85 0.74
N LEU A 22 3.49 7.81 -0.06
CA LEU A 22 3.29 7.85 -1.51
C LEU A 22 1.83 8.14 -1.88
N HIS A 23 0.89 7.57 -1.14
CA HIS A 23 -0.55 7.74 -1.36
C HIS A 23 -0.97 9.21 -1.15
N GLU A 24 -0.61 9.80 -0.01
CA GLU A 24 -0.98 11.19 0.31
C GLU A 24 -0.25 12.20 -0.58
N ILE A 25 1.04 12.01 -0.85
CA ILE A 25 1.77 12.92 -1.75
C ILE A 25 1.26 12.81 -3.20
N SER A 26 0.72 11.65 -3.59
CA SER A 26 0.09 11.47 -4.90
C SER A 26 -1.20 12.27 -5.02
N HIS A 27 -2.05 12.31 -3.98
CA HIS A 27 -3.22 13.19 -3.95
C HIS A 27 -2.84 14.64 -4.20
N LEU A 28 -1.81 15.11 -3.49
CA LEU A 28 -1.30 16.49 -3.63
C LEU A 28 -0.71 16.75 -5.02
N GLY A 29 0.09 15.83 -5.55
CA GLY A 29 0.70 15.93 -6.87
C GLY A 29 -0.33 15.98 -8.00
N ILE A 30 -1.34 15.11 -7.94
CA ILE A 30 -2.44 15.09 -8.92
C ILE A 30 -3.26 16.38 -8.81
N ALA A 31 -3.59 16.81 -7.60
CA ALA A 31 -4.34 18.05 -7.38
C ALA A 31 -3.60 19.27 -7.95
N PHE A 32 -2.28 19.33 -7.80
CA PHE A 32 -1.46 20.39 -8.39
C PHE A 32 -1.50 20.38 -9.93
N CYS A 33 -1.39 19.20 -10.54
CA CYS A 33 -1.52 19.03 -11.99
C CYS A 33 -2.90 19.46 -12.53
N LEU A 34 -3.94 19.36 -11.71
CA LEU A 34 -5.31 19.80 -12.04
C LEU A 34 -5.57 21.29 -11.73
N GLY A 35 -4.54 22.04 -11.33
CA GLY A 35 -4.65 23.47 -11.04
C GLY A 35 -5.30 23.78 -9.69
N CYS A 36 -5.43 22.81 -8.79
CA CYS A 36 -5.80 23.10 -7.41
C CYS A 36 -4.66 23.83 -6.69
N LYS A 37 -4.99 24.79 -5.83
CA LYS A 37 -4.00 25.36 -4.91
C LYS A 37 -3.78 24.31 -3.81
N ALA A 38 -2.60 23.69 -3.85
CA ALA A 38 -2.25 22.63 -2.92
C ALA A 38 -2.24 23.16 -1.48
N GLY A 39 -2.84 22.40 -0.58
CA GLY A 39 -2.68 22.57 0.87
C GLY A 39 -1.57 21.65 1.38
N LYS A 40 -1.82 20.98 2.51
CA LYS A 40 -0.84 20.13 3.21
C LYS A 40 -1.23 18.65 3.08
N ALA A 41 -0.25 17.79 2.78
CA ALA A 41 -0.40 16.34 2.92
C ALA A 41 0.11 15.91 4.32
N VAL A 42 -0.74 15.23 5.09
CA VAL A 42 -0.44 14.77 6.44
C VAL A 42 -0.45 13.24 6.45
N ALA A 43 0.74 12.66 6.44
CA ALA A 43 0.92 11.21 6.43
C ALA A 43 0.67 10.54 7.80
N LEU A 44 0.69 11.31 8.90
CA LEU A 44 0.33 10.83 10.22
C LEU A 44 -0.03 12.01 11.13
N ASP A 45 -1.30 12.07 11.54
CA ASP A 45 -1.75 12.94 12.62
C ASP A 45 -1.97 12.10 13.89
N LEU A 46 -1.10 12.26 14.89
CA LEU A 46 -1.20 11.55 16.16
C LEU A 46 -2.37 12.04 17.03
N SER A 47 -2.93 13.22 16.74
CA SER A 47 -4.07 13.75 17.50
C SER A 47 -5.39 13.13 17.06
N ASN A 48 -5.54 12.85 15.76
CA ASN A 48 -6.75 12.29 15.17
C ASN A 48 -6.61 10.84 14.69
N TYR A 49 -5.42 10.25 14.83
CA TYR A 49 -5.07 8.91 14.32
C TYR A 49 -5.45 8.72 12.85
N SER A 50 -5.24 9.76 12.03
CA SER A 50 -5.67 9.79 10.63
C SER A 50 -4.55 10.25 9.71
N THR A 51 -4.75 9.96 8.42
CA THR A 51 -4.00 10.54 7.31
C THR A 51 -4.97 11.32 6.46
N TYR A 52 -4.54 12.47 5.95
CA TYR A 52 -5.39 13.31 5.15
C TYR A 52 -4.58 14.29 4.32
N THR A 53 -5.18 14.72 3.21
CA THR A 53 -4.63 15.78 2.36
C THR A 53 -5.63 16.93 2.28
N GLU A 54 -5.20 18.12 2.69
CA GLU A 54 -5.99 19.35 2.57
C GLU A 54 -5.80 19.94 1.17
N LEU A 55 -6.90 20.14 0.44
CA LEU A 55 -6.89 20.66 -0.93
C LEU A 55 -7.88 21.81 -1.09
N HIS A 56 -7.45 22.88 -1.75
CA HIS A 56 -8.31 23.98 -2.18
C HIS A 56 -8.46 23.96 -3.70
N CYS A 57 -9.50 23.28 -4.16
CA CYS A 57 -9.80 23.13 -5.59
C CYS A 57 -10.90 24.10 -6.05
N PRO A 58 -10.76 24.75 -7.22
CA PRO A 58 -11.76 25.67 -7.77
C PRO A 58 -13.04 24.97 -8.26
N GLN A 59 -13.02 23.66 -8.49
CA GLN A 59 -14.19 22.83 -8.81
C GLN A 59 -14.26 21.62 -7.85
N GLY A 60 -15.47 21.30 -7.40
CA GLY A 60 -15.72 20.23 -6.43
C GLY A 60 -15.70 18.84 -7.06
N ASN A 61 -15.03 17.91 -6.37
CA ASN A 61 -14.96 16.47 -6.63
C ASN A 61 -14.32 16.06 -7.98
N ASN A 62 -12.99 16.00 -8.00
CA ASN A 62 -12.25 15.39 -9.11
C ASN A 62 -11.96 13.92 -8.81
N LEU A 63 -12.68 13.03 -9.51
CA LEU A 63 -12.48 11.57 -9.46
C LEU A 63 -11.01 11.16 -9.56
N LEU A 64 -10.23 11.89 -10.38
CA LEU A 64 -8.83 11.62 -10.62
C LEU A 64 -7.96 11.80 -9.36
N ILE A 65 -8.32 12.71 -8.46
CA ILE A 65 -7.63 12.90 -7.18
C ILE A 65 -7.87 11.65 -6.33
N TYR A 66 -9.12 11.30 -6.07
CA TYR A 66 -9.47 10.13 -5.24
C TYR A 66 -8.90 8.82 -5.75
N VAL A 67 -8.95 8.55 -7.05
CA VAL A 67 -8.55 7.25 -7.60
C VAL A 67 -7.07 7.21 -7.98
N GLY A 68 -6.48 8.35 -8.31
CA GLY A 68 -5.14 8.37 -8.89
C GLY A 68 -4.02 8.00 -7.91
N SER A 69 -4.18 8.28 -6.61
CA SER A 69 -3.23 7.85 -5.57
C SER A 69 -3.09 6.32 -5.52
N MET A 70 -4.21 5.59 -5.63
CA MET A 70 -4.24 4.14 -5.73
C MET A 70 -3.50 3.65 -6.97
N VAL A 71 -3.77 4.26 -8.13
CA VAL A 71 -3.14 3.89 -9.40
C VAL A 71 -1.63 4.08 -9.35
N ILE A 72 -1.15 5.20 -8.80
CA ILE A 72 0.28 5.47 -8.64
C ILE A 72 0.93 4.43 -7.70
N SER A 73 0.27 4.11 -6.58
CA SER A 73 0.78 3.14 -5.61
C SER A 73 0.86 1.72 -6.20
N ILE A 74 -0.13 1.31 -7.00
CA ILE A 74 -0.11 0.02 -7.72
C ILE A 74 0.94 0.01 -8.84
N ALA A 75 1.12 1.12 -9.56
CA ALA A 75 2.17 1.24 -10.57
C ALA A 75 3.56 1.11 -9.94
N PHE A 76 3.78 1.72 -8.77
CA PHE A 76 5.00 1.52 -7.98
C PHE A 76 5.18 0.05 -7.58
N GLY A 77 4.13 -0.61 -7.10
CA GLY A 77 4.15 -2.04 -6.77
C GLY A 77 4.55 -2.92 -7.95
N SER A 78 4.08 -2.60 -9.15
CA SER A 78 4.37 -3.36 -10.37
C SER A 78 5.86 -3.47 -10.69
N LEU A 79 6.70 -2.55 -10.20
CA LEU A 79 8.16 -2.63 -10.32
C LEU A 79 8.73 -3.91 -9.67
N PHE A 80 8.09 -4.42 -8.61
CA PHE A 80 8.54 -5.61 -7.89
C PHE A 80 8.24 -6.91 -8.65
N ILE A 81 7.33 -6.90 -9.63
CA ILE A 81 7.03 -8.08 -10.46
C ILE A 81 8.27 -8.56 -11.21
N PHE A 82 9.15 -7.64 -11.59
CA PHE A 82 10.36 -7.92 -12.37
C PHE A 82 11.53 -8.46 -11.54
N LEU A 83 11.38 -8.56 -10.22
CA LEU A 83 12.40 -9.08 -9.32
C LEU A 83 12.31 -10.61 -9.16
N ASP A 84 13.35 -11.21 -8.60
CA ASP A 84 13.38 -12.64 -8.30
C ASP A 84 12.54 -13.00 -7.05
N LYS A 85 12.18 -14.27 -6.93
CA LYS A 85 11.55 -14.79 -5.70
C LYS A 85 12.56 -14.80 -4.54
N PRO A 86 12.16 -14.45 -3.31
CA PRO A 86 10.80 -14.14 -2.87
C PRO A 86 10.39 -12.67 -3.03
N THR A 87 11.32 -11.78 -3.41
CA THR A 87 11.11 -10.32 -3.50
C THR A 87 9.94 -9.96 -4.42
N ARG A 88 9.71 -10.74 -5.49
CA ARG A 88 8.53 -10.59 -6.35
C ARG A 88 7.20 -10.59 -5.60
N ASN A 89 7.08 -11.37 -4.53
CA ASN A 89 5.82 -11.52 -3.79
C ASN A 89 5.44 -10.22 -3.05
N VAL A 90 6.41 -9.32 -2.83
CA VAL A 90 6.17 -7.98 -2.28
C VAL A 90 5.18 -7.16 -3.13
N PHE A 91 5.03 -7.48 -4.42
CA PHE A 91 3.99 -6.91 -5.26
C PHE A 91 2.59 -7.05 -4.63
N PHE A 92 2.23 -8.26 -4.20
CA PHE A 92 0.90 -8.52 -3.61
C PHE A 92 0.71 -7.78 -2.30
N LEU A 93 1.79 -7.64 -1.52
CA LEU A 93 1.79 -6.82 -0.31
C LEU A 93 1.49 -5.35 -0.63
N ILE A 94 2.17 -4.79 -1.64
CA ILE A 94 1.99 -3.39 -2.05
C ILE A 94 0.58 -3.14 -2.57
N VAL A 95 0.07 -4.02 -3.43
CA VAL A 95 -1.31 -3.90 -3.95
C VAL A 95 -2.32 -4.02 -2.82
N GLY A 96 -2.12 -4.97 -1.88
CA GLY A 96 -2.99 -5.15 -0.71
C GLY A 96 -3.08 -3.88 0.13
N PHE A 97 -1.94 -3.30 0.50
CA PHE A 97 -1.91 -2.02 1.22
C PHE A 97 -2.50 -0.86 0.42
N SER A 98 -2.21 -0.78 -0.89
CA SER A 98 -2.73 0.28 -1.75
C SER A 98 -4.26 0.30 -1.79
N LEU A 99 -4.90 -0.88 -1.84
CA LEU A 99 -6.36 -1.01 -1.80
C LEU A 99 -6.94 -0.60 -0.44
N ILE A 100 -6.30 -1.01 0.66
CA ILE A 100 -6.76 -0.65 2.02
C ILE A 100 -6.63 0.86 2.25
N LEU A 101 -5.48 1.45 1.94
CA LEU A 101 -5.23 2.87 2.12
C LEU A 101 -6.20 3.71 1.29
N SER A 102 -6.50 3.28 0.06
CA SER A 102 -7.41 3.99 -0.85
C SER A 102 -8.89 3.65 -0.64
N SER A 103 -9.24 2.80 0.33
CA SER A 103 -10.62 2.32 0.50
C SER A 103 -11.61 3.45 0.79
N LEU A 104 -11.21 4.44 1.59
CA LEU A 104 -12.03 5.62 1.87
C LEU A 104 -12.14 6.54 0.65
N ASP A 105 -11.06 6.74 -0.11
CA ASP A 105 -11.10 7.52 -1.34
C ASP A 105 -12.02 6.89 -2.38
N LEU A 106 -11.97 5.56 -2.50
CA LEU A 106 -12.88 4.81 -3.36
C LEU A 106 -14.32 4.91 -2.88
N ALA A 107 -14.55 5.03 -1.57
CA ALA A 107 -15.87 5.31 -1.00
C ALA A 107 -16.38 6.69 -1.43
N LEU A 108 -15.52 7.71 -1.40
CA LEU A 108 -15.85 9.07 -1.83
C LEU A 108 -16.07 9.17 -3.34
N ALA A 109 -15.35 8.35 -4.12
CA ALA A 109 -15.46 8.30 -5.57
C ALA A 109 -16.67 7.50 -6.09
N PHE A 110 -16.95 6.34 -5.48
CA PHE A 110 -17.87 5.33 -6.03
C PHE A 110 -18.91 4.81 -5.03
N GLY A 111 -18.87 5.27 -3.77
CA GLY A 111 -19.76 4.84 -2.69
C GLY A 111 -19.23 3.68 -1.83
N TYR A 112 -19.91 3.40 -0.72
CA TYR A 112 -19.47 2.42 0.28
C TYR A 112 -19.31 0.98 -0.23
N GLY A 113 -19.94 0.60 -1.35
CA GLY A 113 -19.68 -0.70 -1.98
C GLY A 113 -18.21 -0.85 -2.40
N ALA A 114 -17.61 0.22 -2.93
CA ALA A 114 -16.21 0.23 -3.31
C ALA A 114 -15.27 0.21 -2.09
N PHE A 115 -15.67 0.82 -0.97
CA PHE A 115 -14.96 0.70 0.30
C PHE A 115 -14.81 -0.76 0.72
N TYR A 116 -15.93 -1.49 0.84
CA TYR A 116 -15.89 -2.87 1.30
C TYR A 116 -15.13 -3.77 0.31
N ALA A 117 -15.39 -3.61 -0.99
CA ALA A 117 -14.71 -4.40 -2.02
C ALA A 117 -13.18 -4.21 -1.96
N SER A 118 -12.70 -2.97 -1.92
CA SER A 118 -11.27 -2.67 -1.86
C SER A 118 -10.64 -3.10 -0.54
N PHE A 119 -11.29 -2.84 0.60
CA PHE A 119 -10.77 -3.21 1.91
C PHE A 119 -10.61 -4.73 2.05
N PHE A 120 -11.63 -5.52 1.73
CA PHE A 120 -11.56 -6.98 1.83
C PHE A 120 -10.63 -7.59 0.78
N ALA A 121 -10.63 -7.08 -0.46
CA ALA A 121 -9.67 -7.53 -1.47
C ALA A 121 -8.23 -7.25 -1.02
N GLY A 122 -7.99 -6.09 -0.41
CA GLY A 122 -6.69 -5.73 0.14
C GLY A 122 -6.24 -6.67 1.27
N LEU A 123 -7.13 -6.99 2.22
CA LEU A 123 -6.84 -7.95 3.30
C LEU A 123 -6.50 -9.35 2.75
N LEU A 124 -7.24 -9.83 1.75
CA LEU A 124 -6.97 -11.11 1.11
C LEU A 124 -5.58 -11.13 0.44
N LEU A 125 -5.21 -10.06 -0.26
CA LEU A 125 -3.89 -9.95 -0.90
C LEU A 125 -2.75 -9.85 0.12
N LEU A 126 -2.95 -9.13 1.23
CA LEU A 126 -1.97 -9.09 2.32
C LEU A 126 -1.75 -10.49 2.92
N GLY A 127 -2.84 -11.19 3.28
CA GLY A 127 -2.73 -12.54 3.84
C GLY A 127 -2.08 -13.53 2.86
N PHE A 128 -2.42 -13.44 1.57
CA PHE A 128 -1.79 -14.25 0.53
C PHE A 128 -0.29 -13.93 0.40
N SER A 129 0.09 -12.65 0.39
CA SER A 129 1.49 -12.22 0.33
C SER A 129 2.29 -12.70 1.54
N GLU A 130 1.76 -12.55 2.74
CA GLU A 130 2.41 -13.00 3.97
C GLU A 130 2.61 -14.52 3.97
N PHE A 131 1.61 -15.29 3.53
CA PHE A 131 1.74 -16.73 3.36
C PHE A 131 2.89 -17.08 2.40
N LEU A 132 3.01 -16.39 1.26
CA LEU A 132 4.10 -16.60 0.31
C LEU A 132 5.47 -16.20 0.87
N LEU A 133 5.57 -15.10 1.63
CA LEU A 133 6.83 -14.68 2.24
C LEU A 133 7.25 -15.65 3.36
N ALA A 134 6.31 -16.10 4.18
CA ALA A 134 6.55 -17.04 5.27
C ALA A 134 6.97 -18.43 4.76
N SER A 135 6.27 -18.97 3.76
CA SER A 135 6.59 -20.28 3.16
C SER A 135 8.00 -20.32 2.56
N ASN A 136 8.39 -19.30 1.80
CA ASN A 136 9.76 -19.20 1.26
C ASN A 136 10.84 -19.10 2.35
N SER A 137 10.51 -18.54 3.52
CA SER A 137 11.44 -18.43 4.64
C SER A 137 11.61 -19.76 5.39
N LEU A 138 10.54 -20.58 5.44
CA LEU A 138 10.57 -21.93 5.99
C LEU A 138 11.39 -22.89 5.11
N ASP A 139 11.20 -22.84 3.78
CA ASP A 139 11.93 -23.70 2.84
C ASP A 139 13.45 -23.47 2.90
N LYS A 140 13.89 -22.21 3.02
CA LYS A 140 15.31 -21.89 3.25
C LYS A 140 15.82 -22.52 4.54
N THR A 141 15.04 -22.45 5.62
CA THR A 141 15.45 -22.98 6.93
C THR A 141 15.64 -24.50 6.88
N ILE A 142 14.72 -25.24 6.24
CA ILE A 142 14.81 -26.70 6.09
C ILE A 142 16.01 -27.09 5.21
N TYR A 143 16.25 -26.36 4.12
CA TYR A 143 17.40 -26.60 3.23
C TYR A 143 18.74 -26.43 3.97
N PHE A 144 18.88 -25.39 4.81
CA PHE A 144 20.09 -25.20 5.60
C PHE A 144 20.27 -26.22 6.72
N GLN A 145 19.19 -26.79 7.26
CA GLN A 145 19.32 -27.86 8.25
C GLN A 145 19.80 -29.17 7.61
N ASN A 146 19.30 -29.53 6.42
CA ASN A 146 19.71 -30.78 5.74
C ASN A 146 21.11 -30.75 5.13
N LYS A 147 21.73 -29.58 4.94
CA LYS A 147 23.10 -29.46 4.42
C LYS A 147 24.21 -29.52 5.47
N ASN A 148 23.82 -29.44 6.75
CA ASN A 148 24.75 -29.43 7.89
C ASN A 148 24.76 -30.76 8.66
N PHE A 149 24.17 -31.81 8.09
CA PHE A 149 24.30 -33.22 8.47
C PHE A 149 24.93 -33.98 7.31
#